data_AF-M3A3M8-F1
#
_entry.id   AF-M3A3M8-F1
#
_cell.length_a   1.000
_cell.length_b   1.000
_cell.length_c   1.000
_cell.angle_alpha   90.00
_cell.angle_beta   90.00
_cell.angle_gamma   90.00
#
_symmetry.space_group_name_H-M   'P 1'
#
loop_
_entity.id
_entity.type
_entity.pdbx_description
1 polymer ?
#
loop_
_entity_poly.entity_id
_entity_poly.type
_entity_poly.pdbx_seq_one_letter_code
_entity_poly.pdbx_strand_id
1 'polypeptide(L)'
;AAVTVNLGTGSASGGEAAGDVLSGIENLLGGNAADILTGDAGVNVIDGGAGNDLLAGGGGADTLIGGAGVDTVSYAASGVALAADLAAGTVAGGDADGDVISGIESVTGTSFNDILAGDGNANRLDGGAGNDSLRGGAGADSLVGGTGADTVGYENSAAGVTVNLSLTTAQASGGDASGDVLATIENAAGSAFADSLTGTTGVNLLTGGGGDDVLRGLAGADTLVGGDGSDTASYAAAT
;
A
#
# COMPACT_ATOMS: atom_id res chain seq x y z
N ALA A 1 -21.59 1.01 18.22
CA ALA A 1 -21.54 -0.21 17.39
C ALA A 1 -21.18 0.23 15.99
N ALA A 2 -20.46 -0.59 15.23
CA ALA A 2 -20.05 -0.23 13.88
C ALA A 2 -21.24 0.14 12.99
N VAL A 3 -21.05 1.12 12.12
CA VAL A 3 -21.97 1.55 11.08
C VAL A 3 -21.37 1.32 9.69
N THR A 4 -22.25 1.11 8.72
CA THR A 4 -21.90 1.07 7.29
C THR A 4 -22.81 2.04 6.56
N VAL A 5 -22.21 3.10 6.02
CA VAL A 5 -22.92 4.21 5.40
C VAL A 5 -22.36 4.48 4.02
N ASN A 6 -23.25 4.70 3.05
CA ASN A 6 -22.88 5.04 1.68
C ASN A 6 -23.80 6.16 1.17
N LEU A 7 -23.22 7.33 0.92
CA LEU A 7 -23.96 8.51 0.44
C LEU A 7 -24.43 8.33 -1.00
N GLY A 8 -23.61 7.70 -1.87
CA GLY A 8 -23.96 7.44 -3.27
C GLY A 8 -25.20 6.56 -3.46
N THR A 9 -25.45 5.61 -2.57
CA THR A 9 -26.66 4.76 -2.57
C THR A 9 -27.74 5.24 -1.61
N GLY A 10 -27.44 6.21 -0.75
CA GLY A 10 -28.31 6.68 0.32
C GLY A 10 -28.58 5.61 1.41
N SER A 11 -27.72 4.60 1.53
CA SER A 11 -27.92 3.49 2.47
C SER A 11 -27.14 3.67 3.76
N ALA A 12 -27.76 3.31 4.87
CA ALA A 12 -27.16 3.34 6.19
C ALA A 12 -27.60 2.08 6.99
N SER A 13 -26.64 1.44 7.66
CA SER A 13 -26.87 0.20 8.40
C SER A 13 -25.91 0.05 9.58
N GLY A 14 -26.23 -0.87 10.50
CA GLY A 14 -25.44 -1.09 11.72
C GLY A 14 -25.70 -0.02 12.79
N GLY A 15 -25.51 -0.39 14.06
CA GLY A 15 -25.66 0.53 15.19
C GLY A 15 -26.92 1.41 15.13
N GLU A 16 -26.72 2.72 15.25
CA GLU A 16 -27.78 3.75 15.19
C GLU A 16 -28.20 4.09 13.76
N ALA A 17 -27.38 3.76 12.76
CA ALA A 17 -27.65 3.97 11.34
C ALA A 17 -28.65 2.94 10.75
N ALA A 18 -29.02 1.91 11.51
CA ALA A 18 -29.82 0.79 11.03
C ALA A 18 -31.24 1.20 10.61
N GLY A 19 -31.49 1.18 9.30
CA GLY A 19 -32.80 1.44 8.71
C GLY A 19 -33.00 2.89 8.24
N ASP A 20 -31.97 3.72 8.37
CA ASP A 20 -31.97 5.08 7.84
C ASP A 20 -31.86 5.08 6.30
N VAL A 21 -32.44 6.10 5.69
CA VAL A 21 -32.33 6.39 4.25
C VAL A 21 -31.83 7.82 4.11
N LEU A 22 -30.68 7.98 3.47
CA LEU A 22 -29.98 9.25 3.36
C LEU A 22 -30.26 9.91 2.01
N SER A 23 -30.42 11.23 2.01
CA SER A 23 -30.61 12.01 0.80
C SER A 23 -30.13 13.44 1.03
N GLY A 24 -29.29 13.95 0.12
CA GLY A 24 -28.72 15.31 0.23
C GLY A 24 -27.88 15.50 1.48
N ILE A 25 -27.04 14.51 1.80
CA ILE A 25 -26.08 14.56 2.90
C ILE A 25 -24.71 14.60 2.27
N GLU A 26 -23.91 15.61 2.63
CA GLU A 26 -22.58 15.80 2.06
C GLU A 26 -21.46 15.23 2.93
N ASN A 27 -21.69 14.97 4.23
CA ASN A 27 -20.63 14.64 5.18
C ASN A 27 -21.00 13.44 6.06
N LEU A 28 -19.98 12.67 6.45
CA LEU A 28 -20.10 11.52 7.35
C LEU A 28 -19.19 11.69 8.57
N LEU A 29 -19.72 11.29 9.73
CA LEU A 29 -18.97 11.17 10.97
C LEU A 29 -19.23 9.78 11.54
N GLY A 30 -18.15 9.02 11.70
CA GLY A 30 -18.12 7.73 12.36
C GLY A 30 -18.15 7.84 13.89
N GLY A 31 -18.14 6.67 14.52
CA GLY A 31 -18.27 6.49 15.95
C GLY A 31 -16.96 6.10 16.63
N ASN A 32 -17.08 5.19 17.61
CA ASN A 32 -15.93 4.63 18.35
C ASN A 32 -15.66 3.16 17.96
N ALA A 33 -16.24 2.68 16.88
CA ALA A 33 -16.14 1.31 16.41
C ALA A 33 -15.64 1.33 14.97
N ALA A 34 -15.10 0.22 14.50
CA ALA A 34 -14.66 0.08 13.11
C ALA A 34 -15.82 0.25 12.12
N ASP A 35 -15.90 1.41 11.49
CA ASP A 35 -16.96 1.85 10.59
C ASP A 35 -16.55 1.70 9.12
N ILE A 36 -17.55 1.64 8.23
CA ILE A 36 -17.35 1.69 6.78
C ILE A 36 -18.12 2.89 6.24
N LEU A 37 -17.40 3.90 5.78
CA LEU A 37 -17.95 5.19 5.38
C LEU A 37 -17.60 5.46 3.91
N THR A 38 -18.63 5.63 3.08
CA THR A 38 -18.47 5.91 1.65
C THR A 38 -19.21 7.20 1.29
N GLY A 39 -18.51 8.12 0.62
CA GLY A 39 -19.08 9.35 0.08
C GLY A 39 -19.88 9.12 -1.21
N ASP A 40 -20.08 10.20 -1.97
CA ASP A 40 -20.77 10.19 -3.25
C ASP A 40 -19.89 10.75 -4.38
N ALA A 41 -20.46 11.51 -5.31
CA ALA A 41 -19.70 12.14 -6.41
C ALA A 41 -19.47 13.64 -6.17
N GLY A 42 -19.96 14.16 -5.03
CA GLY A 42 -19.77 15.52 -4.59
C GLY A 42 -18.52 15.66 -3.72
N VAL A 43 -18.28 16.85 -3.20
CA VAL A 43 -17.21 17.08 -2.22
C VAL A 43 -17.72 16.66 -0.85
N ASN A 44 -17.07 15.66 -0.24
CA ASN A 44 -17.43 15.11 1.05
C ASN A 44 -16.36 15.38 2.11
N VAL A 45 -16.80 15.52 3.36
CA VAL A 45 -15.95 15.38 4.55
C VAL A 45 -16.35 14.11 5.27
N ILE A 46 -15.40 13.17 5.38
CA ILE A 46 -15.59 11.88 6.03
C ILE A 46 -14.58 11.76 7.17
N ASP A 47 -15.09 11.68 8.39
CA ASP A 47 -14.30 11.49 9.61
C ASP A 47 -14.66 10.13 10.23
N GLY A 48 -13.71 9.20 10.33
CA GLY A 48 -13.90 7.87 10.91
C GLY A 48 -14.13 7.91 12.42
N GLY A 49 -13.54 8.89 13.11
CA GLY A 49 -13.62 9.00 14.56
C GLY A 49 -12.61 8.11 15.26
N ALA A 50 -13.07 7.11 16.01
CA ALA A 50 -12.20 6.14 16.66
C ALA A 50 -12.61 4.73 16.26
N GLY A 51 -11.65 3.83 16.15
CA GLY A 51 -11.90 2.52 15.56
C GLY A 51 -10.86 2.24 14.48
N ASN A 52 -11.05 1.15 13.76
CA ASN A 52 -10.24 0.88 12.57
C ASN A 52 -11.20 1.00 11.40
N ASP A 53 -11.23 2.18 10.79
CA ASP A 53 -12.27 2.59 9.88
C ASP A 53 -11.85 2.36 8.43
N LEU A 54 -12.84 2.12 7.55
CA LEU A 54 -12.66 2.04 6.11
C LEU A 54 -13.37 3.22 5.46
N LEU A 55 -12.59 4.10 4.83
CA LEU A 55 -13.05 5.32 4.19
C LEU A 55 -12.89 5.24 2.68
N ALA A 56 -13.92 5.66 1.95
CA ALA A 56 -13.86 5.87 0.50
C ALA A 56 -14.59 7.17 0.15
N GLY A 57 -13.89 8.15 -0.40
CA GLY A 57 -14.48 9.44 -0.80
C GLY A 57 -15.50 9.27 -1.93
N GLY A 58 -15.11 8.52 -2.96
CA GLY A 58 -15.87 8.44 -4.20
C GLY A 58 -15.32 9.45 -5.19
N GLY A 59 -16.17 10.06 -6.00
CA GLY A 59 -15.72 11.15 -6.86
C GLY A 59 -15.84 12.47 -6.13
N GLY A 60 -14.92 13.41 -6.34
CA GLY A 60 -14.95 14.64 -5.58
C GLY A 60 -13.53 15.10 -5.27
N ALA A 61 -13.42 16.15 -4.46
CA ALA A 61 -12.16 16.54 -3.85
C ALA A 61 -12.40 16.52 -2.36
N ASP A 62 -12.21 15.35 -1.76
CA ASP A 62 -12.76 15.01 -0.46
C ASP A 62 -11.76 15.26 0.67
N THR A 63 -12.27 15.32 1.90
CA THR A 63 -11.44 15.32 3.10
C THR A 63 -11.71 14.03 3.86
N LEU A 64 -10.71 13.15 3.93
CA LEU A 64 -10.81 11.84 4.56
C LEU A 64 -9.91 11.81 5.81
N ILE A 65 -10.53 11.67 6.96
CA ILE A 65 -9.88 11.71 8.28
C ILE A 65 -10.12 10.35 8.92
N GLY A 66 -9.08 9.52 9.08
CA GLY A 66 -9.22 8.22 9.75
C GLY A 66 -9.54 8.39 11.22
N GLY A 67 -8.69 9.14 11.92
CA GLY A 67 -8.90 9.46 13.32
C GLY A 67 -8.02 8.61 14.22
N ALA A 68 -8.62 7.92 15.19
CA ALA A 68 -7.89 7.14 16.18
C ALA A 68 -8.06 5.63 15.94
N GLY A 69 -6.99 4.99 15.47
CA GLY A 69 -6.87 3.54 15.39
C GLY A 69 -5.95 3.17 14.24
N VAL A 70 -6.33 2.17 13.46
CA VAL A 70 -5.63 1.80 12.23
C VAL A 70 -6.63 1.89 11.09
N ASP A 71 -6.57 3.00 10.38
CA ASP A 71 -7.59 3.41 9.43
C ASP A 71 -7.13 3.17 7.99
N THR A 72 -8.10 2.85 7.14
CA THR A 72 -7.87 2.50 5.74
C THR A 72 -8.59 3.48 4.82
N VAL A 73 -7.86 4.07 3.88
CA VAL A 73 -8.45 4.71 2.71
C VAL A 73 -8.48 3.73 1.54
N SER A 74 -9.59 3.66 0.81
CA SER A 74 -9.77 2.74 -0.30
C SER A 74 -10.15 3.46 -1.59
N TYR A 75 -9.36 3.22 -2.63
CA TYR A 75 -9.59 3.69 -3.99
C TYR A 75 -9.91 2.53 -4.95
N ALA A 76 -10.27 1.35 -4.41
CA ALA A 76 -10.49 0.12 -5.17
C ALA A 76 -11.57 0.21 -6.26
N ALA A 77 -12.50 1.16 -6.13
CA ALA A 77 -13.55 1.40 -7.12
C ALA A 77 -13.14 2.38 -8.24
N SER A 78 -11.99 3.05 -8.12
CA SER A 78 -11.60 4.07 -9.07
C SER A 78 -11.21 3.49 -10.43
N GLY A 79 -11.53 4.25 -11.47
CA GLY A 79 -11.28 3.88 -12.87
C GLY A 79 -9.90 4.26 -13.41
N VAL A 80 -8.99 4.74 -12.56
CA VAL A 80 -7.65 5.24 -12.91
C VAL A 80 -6.66 4.80 -11.84
N ALA A 81 -5.39 4.64 -12.20
CA ALA A 81 -4.30 4.36 -11.26
C ALA A 81 -4.15 5.44 -10.19
N LEU A 82 -3.80 5.00 -8.99
CA LEU A 82 -3.55 5.79 -7.80
C LEU A 82 -2.05 6.09 -7.64
N ALA A 83 -1.75 7.33 -7.28
CA ALA A 83 -0.48 7.70 -6.66
C ALA A 83 -0.76 8.15 -5.23
N ALA A 84 -0.25 7.43 -4.23
CA ALA A 84 -0.41 7.73 -2.81
C ALA A 84 0.94 7.83 -2.12
N ASP A 85 1.07 8.83 -1.24
CA ASP A 85 2.24 9.03 -0.37
C ASP A 85 1.73 9.46 1.01
N LEU A 86 1.75 8.52 1.97
CA LEU A 86 1.28 8.75 3.34
C LEU A 86 2.20 9.69 4.10
N ALA A 87 3.51 9.68 3.84
CA ALA A 87 4.46 10.60 4.47
C ALA A 87 4.19 12.06 4.07
N ALA A 88 3.79 12.27 2.81
CA ALA A 88 3.38 13.58 2.30
C ALA A 88 1.90 13.91 2.60
N GLY A 89 1.08 12.92 2.96
CA GLY A 89 -0.36 13.06 3.12
C GLY A 89 -1.08 13.38 1.80
N THR A 90 -0.57 12.87 0.68
CA THR A 90 -1.07 13.18 -0.65
C THR A 90 -1.55 11.94 -1.39
N VAL A 91 -2.62 12.10 -2.15
CA VAL A 91 -3.19 11.12 -3.06
C VAL A 91 -3.55 11.82 -4.38
N ALA A 92 -3.52 11.08 -5.48
CA ALA A 92 -3.89 11.60 -6.80
C ALA A 92 -4.27 10.46 -7.75
N GLY A 93 -5.07 10.79 -8.76
CA GLY A 93 -5.56 9.89 -9.79
C GLY A 93 -7.01 9.48 -9.58
N GLY A 94 -7.85 9.75 -10.58
CA GLY A 94 -9.24 9.29 -10.60
C GLY A 94 -10.04 9.85 -9.43
N ASP A 95 -10.50 8.96 -8.55
CA ASP A 95 -11.32 9.28 -7.38
C ASP A 95 -10.50 10.01 -6.30
N ALA A 96 -9.17 9.90 -6.33
CA ALA A 96 -8.28 10.58 -5.40
C ALA A 96 -7.94 12.03 -5.81
N ASP A 97 -8.37 12.50 -6.99
CA ASP A 97 -7.96 13.80 -7.52
C ASP A 97 -8.51 14.98 -6.70
N GLY A 98 -7.64 15.55 -5.86
CA GLY A 98 -7.98 16.69 -5.00
C GLY A 98 -8.35 16.30 -3.57
N ASP A 99 -8.32 15.00 -3.26
CA ASP A 99 -8.50 14.50 -1.91
C ASP A 99 -7.38 14.96 -0.98
N VAL A 100 -7.75 15.15 0.29
CA VAL A 100 -6.84 15.38 1.41
C VAL A 100 -7.07 14.27 2.44
N ILE A 101 -6.01 13.53 2.74
CA ILE A 101 -6.06 12.42 3.71
C ILE A 101 -5.28 12.75 4.98
N SER A 102 -5.74 12.27 6.14
CA SER A 102 -5.01 12.40 7.40
C SER A 102 -5.38 11.29 8.40
N GLY A 103 -4.42 10.87 9.23
CA GLY A 103 -4.61 9.77 10.18
C GLY A 103 -4.95 8.47 9.47
N ILE A 104 -4.22 8.13 8.41
CA ILE A 104 -4.42 6.92 7.60
C ILE A 104 -3.14 6.11 7.66
N GLU A 105 -3.25 4.85 8.07
CA GLU A 105 -2.13 3.91 8.15
C GLU A 105 -2.18 2.88 7.01
N SER A 106 -3.34 2.72 6.37
CA SER A 106 -3.58 1.71 5.33
C SER A 106 -4.16 2.30 4.05
N VAL A 107 -3.66 1.85 2.90
CA VAL A 107 -4.16 2.24 1.57
C VAL A 107 -4.52 0.99 0.79
N THR A 108 -5.73 0.98 0.22
CA THR A 108 -6.10 0.05 -0.85
C THR A 108 -6.10 0.77 -2.18
N GLY A 109 -5.24 0.31 -3.08
CA GLY A 109 -5.13 0.75 -4.47
C GLY A 109 -6.32 0.32 -5.32
N THR A 110 -6.09 0.30 -6.63
CA THR A 110 -7.07 0.24 -7.69
C THR A 110 -6.96 -1.10 -8.45
N SER A 111 -7.46 -1.14 -9.68
CA SER A 111 -7.24 -2.27 -10.59
C SER A 111 -6.26 -1.94 -11.72
N PHE A 112 -5.49 -0.87 -11.54
CA PHE A 112 -4.50 -0.35 -12.45
C PHE A 112 -3.14 -0.26 -11.75
N ASN A 113 -2.11 0.05 -12.53
CA ASN A 113 -0.73 0.14 -12.04
C ASN A 113 -0.55 1.34 -11.09
N ASP A 114 -0.55 1.07 -9.80
CA ASP A 114 -0.48 2.09 -8.75
C ASP A 114 0.95 2.37 -8.27
N ILE A 115 1.12 3.53 -7.65
CA ILE A 115 2.33 3.91 -6.92
C ILE A 115 1.92 4.22 -5.48
N LEU A 116 2.26 3.32 -4.55
CA LEU A 116 1.90 3.43 -3.15
C LEU A 116 3.15 3.60 -2.29
N ALA A 117 3.21 4.69 -1.53
CA ALA A 117 4.26 4.96 -0.56
C ALA A 117 3.66 5.17 0.85
N GLY A 118 4.21 4.45 1.82
CA GLY A 118 3.92 4.61 3.23
C GLY A 118 4.72 5.74 3.87
N ASP A 119 4.81 5.72 5.20
CA ASP A 119 5.50 6.70 6.02
C ASP A 119 6.57 6.07 6.93
N GLY A 120 6.77 6.63 8.13
CA GLY A 120 7.71 6.10 9.11
C GLY A 120 7.08 5.18 10.17
N ASN A 121 5.79 4.88 10.03
CA ASN A 121 5.03 4.02 10.91
C ASN A 121 4.81 2.66 10.25
N ALA A 122 4.17 1.71 10.96
CA ALA A 122 3.76 0.46 10.34
C ALA A 122 2.54 0.70 9.44
N ASN A 123 2.70 0.56 8.14
CA ASN A 123 1.65 0.76 7.15
C ASN A 123 1.16 -0.56 6.55
N ARG A 124 -0.06 -0.53 5.98
CA ARG A 124 -0.53 -1.58 5.08
C ARG A 124 -0.83 -1.00 3.71
N LEU A 125 -0.10 -1.46 2.70
CA LEU A 125 -0.32 -1.07 1.30
C LEU A 125 -0.80 -2.29 0.51
N ASP A 126 -1.96 -2.18 -0.11
CA ASP A 126 -2.57 -3.21 -0.96
C ASP A 126 -2.69 -2.64 -2.38
N GLY A 127 -1.88 -3.14 -3.32
CA GLY A 127 -1.83 -2.65 -4.71
C GLY A 127 -3.10 -2.99 -5.49
N GLY A 128 -3.67 -4.17 -5.25
CA GLY A 128 -4.88 -4.62 -5.90
C GLY A 128 -4.57 -5.38 -7.18
N ALA A 129 -4.98 -4.87 -8.33
CA ALA A 129 -4.63 -5.47 -9.62
C ALA A 129 -3.86 -4.47 -10.46
N GLY A 130 -2.97 -4.95 -11.32
CA GLY A 130 -2.05 -4.07 -12.04
C GLY A 130 -0.62 -4.46 -11.73
N ASN A 131 0.32 -3.75 -12.33
CA ASN A 131 1.72 -3.86 -11.98
C ASN A 131 2.06 -2.70 -11.04
N ASP A 132 2.05 -2.97 -9.74
CA ASP A 132 2.08 -1.93 -8.72
C ASP A 132 3.51 -1.70 -8.21
N SER A 133 3.78 -0.47 -7.78
CA SER A 133 5.02 -0.09 -7.10
C SER A 133 4.72 0.29 -5.66
N LEU A 134 5.24 -0.50 -4.73
CA LEU A 134 4.99 -0.36 -3.29
C LEU A 134 6.29 -0.02 -2.55
N ARG A 135 6.25 1.03 -1.72
CA ARG A 135 7.33 1.36 -0.77
C ARG A 135 6.73 1.58 0.61
N GLY A 136 7.06 0.70 1.55
CA GLY A 136 6.60 0.82 2.94
C GLY A 136 7.17 2.06 3.61
N GLY A 137 8.48 2.27 3.48
CA GLY A 137 9.20 3.31 4.21
C GLY A 137 9.86 2.71 5.43
N ALA A 138 9.95 3.46 6.52
CA ALA A 138 10.46 2.90 7.78
C ALA A 138 9.28 2.35 8.56
N GLY A 139 9.44 1.21 9.23
CA GLY A 139 8.33 0.58 9.92
C GLY A 139 8.44 -0.93 9.83
N ALA A 140 7.40 -1.62 10.24
CA ALA A 140 7.23 -3.03 9.92
C ALA A 140 5.95 -3.13 9.11
N ASP A 141 6.08 -3.10 7.80
CA ASP A 141 4.99 -2.85 6.88
C ASP A 141 4.36 -4.14 6.36
N SER A 142 3.10 -4.07 5.95
CA SER A 142 2.42 -5.12 5.20
C SER A 142 2.22 -4.66 3.76
N LEU A 143 3.02 -5.20 2.86
CA LEU A 143 3.02 -4.84 1.44
C LEU A 143 2.44 -6.00 0.63
N VAL A 144 1.29 -5.77 0.02
CA VAL A 144 0.56 -6.75 -0.79
C VAL A 144 0.48 -6.22 -2.21
N GLY A 145 1.17 -6.84 -3.17
CA GLY A 145 1.11 -6.42 -4.57
C GLY A 145 -0.26 -6.71 -5.16
N GLY A 146 -0.54 -7.98 -5.36
CA GLY A 146 -1.87 -8.48 -5.65
C GLY A 146 -1.84 -9.30 -6.93
N THR A 147 -2.59 -8.90 -7.96
CA THR A 147 -2.48 -9.55 -9.27
C THR A 147 -1.72 -8.68 -10.26
N GLY A 148 -0.61 -9.20 -10.77
CA GLY A 148 0.18 -8.57 -11.83
C GLY A 148 1.64 -8.87 -11.61
N ALA A 149 2.51 -7.98 -12.03
CA ALA A 149 3.94 -8.05 -11.75
C ALA A 149 4.33 -6.87 -10.85
N ASP A 150 4.32 -7.13 -9.55
CA ASP A 150 4.40 -6.09 -8.53
C ASP A 150 5.83 -5.91 -8.03
N THR A 151 6.18 -4.67 -7.66
CA THR A 151 7.54 -4.30 -7.26
C THR A 151 7.52 -3.68 -5.87
N VAL A 152 8.28 -4.28 -4.95
CA VAL A 152 8.63 -3.62 -3.69
C VAL A 152 9.92 -2.83 -3.85
N GLY A 153 9.95 -1.58 -3.40
CA GLY A 153 11.11 -0.70 -3.49
C GLY A 153 11.67 -0.30 -2.13
N TYR A 154 13.00 -0.32 -2.02
CA TYR A 154 13.76 0.11 -0.85
C TYR A 154 14.81 1.18 -1.21
N GLU A 155 14.60 1.90 -2.32
CA GLU A 155 15.59 2.82 -2.90
C GLU A 155 15.93 3.98 -1.97
N ASN A 156 15.01 4.31 -1.06
CA ASN A 156 15.19 5.38 -0.08
C ASN A 156 15.78 4.91 1.26
N SER A 157 16.01 3.60 1.42
CA SER A 157 16.49 3.09 2.70
C SER A 157 17.89 3.61 3.03
N ALA A 158 18.09 3.97 4.30
CA ALA A 158 19.35 4.51 4.79
C ALA A 158 20.41 3.43 5.08
N ALA A 159 20.12 2.16 4.78
CA ALA A 159 21.02 1.02 4.94
C ALA A 159 20.69 -0.08 3.93
N GLY A 160 21.62 -1.03 3.75
CA GLY A 160 21.40 -2.19 2.90
C GLY A 160 20.31 -3.10 3.46
N VAL A 161 19.52 -3.68 2.56
CA VAL A 161 18.38 -4.55 2.85
C VAL A 161 18.66 -6.01 2.50
N THR A 162 18.04 -6.92 3.23
CA THR A 162 18.02 -8.36 2.95
C THR A 162 16.57 -8.79 2.75
N VAL A 163 16.21 -9.02 1.49
CA VAL A 163 14.82 -9.29 1.08
C VAL A 163 14.76 -10.68 0.45
N ASN A 164 13.78 -11.47 0.88
CA ASN A 164 13.41 -12.71 0.22
C ASN A 164 11.91 -12.73 -0.08
N LEU A 165 11.56 -12.60 -1.37
CA LEU A 165 10.19 -12.57 -1.86
C LEU A 165 9.45 -13.91 -1.69
N SER A 166 10.17 -15.00 -1.43
CA SER A 166 9.56 -16.30 -1.14
C SER A 166 9.14 -16.46 0.32
N LEU A 167 9.48 -15.51 1.21
CA LEU A 167 9.05 -15.53 2.61
C LEU A 167 7.65 -14.96 2.73
N THR A 168 6.79 -15.67 3.47
CA THR A 168 5.44 -15.21 3.83
C THR A 168 5.39 -14.67 5.27
N THR A 169 6.54 -14.47 5.88
CA THR A 169 6.71 -13.96 7.24
C THR A 169 7.54 -12.69 7.21
N ALA A 170 7.61 -11.98 8.33
CA ALA A 170 8.44 -10.79 8.47
C ALA A 170 9.87 -11.04 7.98
N GLN A 171 10.39 -10.12 7.18
CA GLN A 171 11.78 -10.13 6.71
C GLN A 171 12.70 -9.90 7.90
N ALA A 172 13.73 -10.75 8.04
CA ALA A 172 14.83 -10.52 8.97
C ALA A 172 15.90 -9.69 8.26
N SER A 173 15.63 -8.40 8.11
CA SER A 173 16.44 -7.46 7.34
C SER A 173 17.05 -6.36 8.22
N GLY A 174 17.98 -5.59 7.64
CA GLY A 174 18.27 -4.21 8.08
C GLY A 174 17.49 -3.19 7.24
N GLY A 175 17.70 -1.90 7.55
CA GLY A 175 17.07 -0.80 6.82
C GLY A 175 15.55 -0.83 6.89
N ASP A 176 14.93 -0.38 5.81
CA ASP A 176 13.48 -0.16 5.66
C ASP A 176 12.74 -1.49 5.55
N ALA A 177 13.37 -2.53 4.98
CA ALA A 177 12.82 -3.88 4.91
C ALA A 177 12.71 -4.61 6.27
N SER A 178 13.15 -4.01 7.37
CA SER A 178 13.25 -4.67 8.67
C SER A 178 11.87 -4.88 9.32
N GLY A 179 11.33 -6.10 9.22
CA GLY A 179 10.05 -6.47 9.82
C GLY A 179 8.90 -6.53 8.82
N ASP A 180 9.14 -6.10 7.58
CA ASP A 180 8.15 -6.09 6.52
C ASP A 180 7.63 -7.49 6.21
N VAL A 181 6.33 -7.60 5.95
CA VAL A 181 5.66 -8.79 5.45
C VAL A 181 5.25 -8.51 4.01
N LEU A 182 5.86 -9.24 3.09
CA LEU A 182 5.61 -9.14 1.66
C LEU A 182 4.70 -10.28 1.21
N ALA A 183 3.69 -9.96 0.43
CA ALA A 183 2.80 -10.95 -0.18
C ALA A 183 2.54 -10.60 -1.63
N THR A 184 2.51 -11.62 -2.49
CA THR A 184 2.21 -11.47 -3.93
C THR A 184 3.04 -10.34 -4.57
N ILE A 185 4.36 -10.42 -4.38
CA ILE A 185 5.36 -9.50 -4.96
C ILE A 185 6.34 -10.33 -5.78
N GLU A 186 6.54 -9.97 -7.04
CA GLU A 186 7.43 -10.66 -7.97
C GLU A 186 8.78 -9.97 -8.12
N ASN A 187 8.86 -8.66 -7.85
CA ASN A 187 10.03 -7.84 -8.14
C ASN A 187 10.49 -7.06 -6.91
N ALA A 188 11.79 -6.77 -6.85
CA ALA A 188 12.37 -5.95 -5.78
C ALA A 188 13.42 -4.98 -6.31
N ALA A 189 13.41 -3.76 -5.79
CA ALA A 189 14.47 -2.78 -5.96
C ALA A 189 15.14 -2.51 -4.60
N GLY A 190 16.46 -2.67 -4.55
CA GLY A 190 17.28 -2.40 -3.37
C GLY A 190 17.55 -0.92 -3.14
N SER A 191 18.46 -0.67 -2.21
CA SER A 191 18.89 0.63 -1.73
C SER A 191 20.12 1.16 -2.48
N ALA A 192 20.76 2.20 -1.94
CA ALA A 192 22.06 2.68 -2.41
C ALA A 192 23.25 2.01 -1.67
N PHE A 193 22.99 0.95 -0.92
CA PHE A 193 23.95 0.22 -0.10
C PHE A 193 23.94 -1.27 -0.46
N ALA A 194 24.94 -2.01 0.03
CA ALA A 194 25.04 -3.45 -0.24
C ALA A 194 23.79 -4.23 0.21
N ASP A 195 23.04 -4.73 -0.77
CA ASP A 195 21.79 -5.45 -0.58
C ASP A 195 21.93 -6.96 -0.85
N SER A 196 20.99 -7.73 -0.31
CA SER A 196 20.81 -9.14 -0.61
C SER A 196 19.36 -9.42 -1.01
N LEU A 197 19.10 -9.53 -2.30
CA LEU A 197 17.75 -9.73 -2.84
C LEU A 197 17.58 -11.17 -3.37
N THR A 198 16.54 -11.85 -2.88
CA THR A 198 16.13 -13.19 -3.32
C THR A 198 14.72 -13.16 -3.88
N GLY A 199 14.55 -13.64 -5.11
CA GLY A 199 13.28 -13.75 -5.82
C GLY A 199 12.42 -14.93 -5.39
N THR A 200 11.50 -15.33 -6.26
CA THR A 200 10.61 -16.48 -6.08
C THR A 200 11.00 -17.59 -7.06
N THR A 201 10.15 -18.58 -7.32
CA THR A 201 10.37 -19.54 -8.43
C THR A 201 9.71 -19.10 -9.74
N GLY A 202 9.10 -17.90 -9.75
CA GLY A 202 8.50 -17.29 -10.93
C GLY A 202 9.53 -16.50 -11.74
N VAL A 203 9.09 -15.64 -12.64
CA VAL A 203 9.98 -14.68 -13.30
C VAL A 203 10.11 -13.45 -12.41
N ASN A 204 11.32 -13.10 -12.02
CA ASN A 204 11.58 -11.92 -11.18
C ASN A 204 12.41 -10.86 -11.92
N LEU A 205 12.15 -9.58 -11.61
CA LEU A 205 13.08 -8.47 -11.84
C LEU A 205 13.65 -8.04 -10.48
N LEU A 206 14.95 -8.25 -10.29
CA LEU A 206 15.67 -7.80 -9.10
C LEU A 206 16.69 -6.74 -9.49
N THR A 207 16.58 -5.55 -8.89
CA THR A 207 17.52 -4.44 -9.09
C THR A 207 18.25 -4.18 -7.78
N GLY A 208 19.58 -4.31 -7.75
CA GLY A 208 20.40 -4.06 -6.57
C GLY A 208 20.42 -2.58 -6.20
N GLY A 209 20.83 -1.73 -7.13
CA GLY A 209 20.85 -0.28 -6.93
C GLY A 209 22.28 0.23 -6.86
N GLY A 210 22.68 0.79 -5.72
CA GLY A 210 24.09 1.11 -5.46
C GLY A 210 24.65 0.21 -4.36
N GLY A 211 25.95 -0.01 -4.33
CA GLY A 211 26.58 -0.89 -3.35
C GLY A 211 27.03 -2.22 -3.97
N ASP A 212 27.61 -3.10 -3.15
CA ASP A 212 28.05 -4.41 -3.61
C ASP A 212 26.95 -5.44 -3.34
N ASP A 213 26.10 -5.70 -4.34
CA ASP A 213 24.85 -6.42 -4.13
C ASP A 213 24.95 -7.94 -4.37
N VAL A 214 24.07 -8.70 -3.72
CA VAL A 214 23.88 -10.13 -3.96
C VAL A 214 22.46 -10.39 -4.45
N LEU A 215 22.35 -10.83 -5.72
CA LEU A 215 21.06 -11.09 -6.38
C LEU A 215 20.87 -12.59 -6.63
N ARG A 216 19.70 -13.10 -6.23
CA ARG A 216 19.31 -14.52 -6.39
C ARG A 216 17.91 -14.62 -6.99
N GLY A 217 17.81 -14.80 -8.30
CA GLY A 217 16.53 -15.04 -8.98
C GLY A 217 15.85 -16.35 -8.59
N LEU A 218 16.63 -17.39 -8.28
CA LEU A 218 16.20 -18.79 -8.12
C LEU A 218 15.82 -19.46 -9.45
N ALA A 219 14.63 -20.07 -9.53
CA ALA A 219 14.13 -20.68 -10.76
C ALA A 219 13.25 -19.65 -11.46
N GLY A 220 13.25 -19.66 -12.80
CA GLY A 220 12.60 -18.60 -13.56
C GLY A 220 13.49 -18.12 -14.68
N ALA A 221 12.94 -17.30 -15.58
CA ALA A 221 13.72 -16.55 -16.56
C ALA A 221 13.91 -15.13 -16.03
N ASP A 222 14.80 -14.99 -15.06
CA ASP A 222 14.91 -13.76 -14.26
C ASP A 222 15.74 -12.68 -14.93
N THR A 223 15.45 -11.43 -14.58
CA THR A 223 16.29 -10.27 -14.89
C THR A 223 16.95 -9.79 -13.61
N LEU A 224 18.28 -9.90 -13.53
CA LEU A 224 19.07 -9.43 -12.40
C LEU A 224 19.91 -8.23 -12.84
N VAL A 225 19.64 -7.07 -12.26
CA VAL A 225 20.35 -5.82 -12.52
C VAL A 225 21.13 -5.47 -11.26
N GLY A 226 22.46 -5.57 -11.30
CA GLY A 226 23.33 -5.23 -10.16
C GLY A 226 23.24 -3.74 -9.85
N GLY A 227 23.86 -2.93 -10.69
CA GLY A 227 23.79 -1.48 -10.60
C GLY A 227 25.19 -0.90 -10.43
N ASP A 228 25.34 0.08 -9.54
CA ASP A 228 26.63 0.69 -9.23
C ASP A 228 27.35 -0.10 -8.12
N GLY A 229 28.48 -0.72 -8.42
CA GLY A 229 29.29 -1.43 -7.41
C GLY A 229 29.86 -2.74 -7.92
N SER A 230 30.27 -3.62 -7.01
CA SER A 230 30.77 -4.97 -7.31
C SER A 230 29.72 -6.03 -6.99
N ASP A 231 28.82 -6.27 -7.95
CA ASP A 231 27.66 -7.12 -7.74
C ASP A 231 27.91 -8.61 -7.99
N THR A 232 27.10 -9.44 -7.33
CA THR A 232 27.13 -10.89 -7.43
C THR A 232 25.75 -11.45 -7.78
N ALA A 233 25.61 -11.99 -8.98
CA ALA A 233 24.53 -12.93 -9.28
C ALA A 233 24.88 -14.31 -8.68
N SER A 234 24.14 -14.76 -7.68
CA SER A 234 24.46 -15.97 -6.92
C SER A 234 23.57 -17.16 -7.31
N TYR A 235 24.23 -18.26 -7.70
CA TYR A 235 23.62 -19.57 -7.95
C TYR A 235 24.07 -20.63 -6.92
N ALA A 236 24.67 -20.19 -5.81
CA ALA A 236 25.32 -21.08 -4.84
C ALA A 236 24.35 -22.06 -4.13
N ALA A 237 23.05 -21.75 -4.14
CA ALA A 237 21.99 -22.58 -3.57
C ALA A 237 21.25 -23.44 -4.61
N ALA A 238 21.69 -23.45 -5.87
CA ALA A 238 21.08 -24.28 -6.91
C ALA A 238 21.36 -25.77 -6.64
N THR A 239 20.30 -26.59 -6.70
CA THR A 239 20.36 -28.05 -6.57
C THR A 239 20.18 -28.74 -7.90
#